data_AF-A0AAU3D4A0-F1
#
_entry.id   AF-A0AAU3D4A0-F1
#
_cell.length_a   1.000
_cell.length_b   1.000
_cell.length_c   1.000
_cell.angle_alpha   90.00
_cell.angle_beta   90.00
_cell.angle_gamma   90.00
#
_symmetry.space_group_name_H-M   'P 1'
#
loop_
_entity.id
_entity.type
_entity.pdbx_description
1 polymer ?
#
loop_
_entity_poly.entity_id
_entity_poly.type
_entity_poly.pdbx_seq_one_letter_code
_entity_poly.pdbx_strand_id
1 'polypeptide(L)'
;MADIYELFMALDLREGIPDEEVAELRWHLGLGDQPEALRIVAAFPQVAGDDGEAVVDDLPEPLMAGRGRAWKIGGALVSLLEHAPDMAGTLTVRQEVHPDDFDIIGELLRWLAGQVDDRHRGADGAVHLGWTRFFEADRFEALVVRENVVLWP
;
A
#
# COMPACT_ATOMS: atom_id res chain seq x y z
N MET A 1 -20.80 4.38 9.47
CA MET A 1 -19.74 5.36 9.80
C MET A 1 -18.49 4.54 9.72
N ALA A 2 -17.67 4.74 8.68
CA ALA A 2 -16.50 3.91 8.43
C ALA A 2 -15.29 4.57 9.07
N ASP A 3 -14.47 3.79 9.76
CA ASP A 3 -13.22 4.28 10.31
C ASP A 3 -12.26 4.41 9.12
N ILE A 4 -11.91 5.65 8.75
CA ILE A 4 -11.06 5.92 7.58
C ILE A 4 -9.76 6.55 8.05
N TYR A 5 -8.66 6.02 7.54
CA TYR A 5 -7.33 6.56 7.72
C TYR A 5 -6.85 7.21 6.42
N GLU A 6 -6.19 8.34 6.55
CA GLU A 6 -5.26 8.82 5.54
C GLU A 6 -3.99 7.99 5.63
N LEU A 7 -3.58 7.39 4.52
CA LEU A 7 -2.24 6.82 4.35
C LEU A 7 -1.48 7.71 3.38
N PHE A 8 -0.32 8.20 3.81
CA PHE A 8 0.55 9.05 3.00
C PHE A 8 1.98 8.51 3.00
N MET A 9 2.54 8.27 1.81
CA MET A 9 3.90 7.74 1.62
C MET A 9 4.64 8.54 0.56
N ALA A 10 5.91 8.80 0.80
CA ALA A 10 6.84 9.39 -0.15
C ALA A 10 8.17 8.63 -0.03
N LEU A 11 8.42 7.75 -0.99
CA LEU A 11 9.46 6.72 -0.89
C LEU A 11 10.41 6.79 -2.09
N ASP A 12 11.67 6.53 -1.80
CA ASP A 12 12.68 6.19 -2.80
C ASP A 12 12.84 4.67 -2.77
N LEU A 13 12.73 4.05 -3.92
CA LEU A 13 12.83 2.60 -4.10
C LEU A 13 14.24 2.24 -4.55
N ARG A 14 14.75 1.09 -4.13
CA ARG A 14 16.03 0.55 -4.57
C ARG A 14 16.00 0.20 -6.05
N GLU A 15 17.19 0.10 -6.64
CA GLU A 15 17.38 -0.42 -7.99
C GLU A 15 17.21 -1.95 -8.04
N GLY A 16 16.94 -2.49 -9.23
CA GLY A 16 16.90 -3.93 -9.47
C GLY A 16 15.63 -4.64 -8.97
N ILE A 17 14.53 -3.90 -8.73
CA ILE A 17 13.22 -4.51 -8.52
C ILE A 17 12.81 -5.25 -9.81
N PRO A 18 12.41 -6.53 -9.74
CA PRO A 18 11.99 -7.28 -10.92
C PRO A 18 10.82 -6.60 -11.66
N ASP A 19 10.86 -6.60 -12.99
CA ASP A 19 9.83 -5.98 -13.84
C ASP A 19 8.42 -6.48 -13.53
N GLU A 20 8.27 -7.76 -13.16
CA GLU A 20 6.94 -8.31 -12.83
C GLU A 20 6.41 -7.77 -11.51
N GLU A 21 7.27 -7.54 -10.52
CA GLU A 21 6.87 -6.89 -9.26
C GLU A 21 6.58 -5.40 -9.49
N VAL A 22 7.34 -4.74 -10.36
CA VAL A 22 7.02 -3.35 -10.78
C VAL A 22 5.66 -3.30 -11.48
N ALA A 23 5.33 -4.26 -12.35
CA ALA A 23 4.05 -4.34 -13.02
C ALA A 23 2.88 -4.50 -12.03
N GLU A 24 3.05 -5.37 -11.03
CA GLU A 24 2.05 -5.54 -9.96
C GLU A 24 1.92 -4.30 -9.07
N LEU A 25 3.03 -3.67 -8.68
CA LEU A 25 3.00 -2.40 -7.96
C LEU A 25 2.23 -1.35 -8.77
N ARG A 26 2.50 -1.23 -10.08
CA ARG A 26 1.76 -0.31 -10.97
C ARG A 26 0.27 -0.64 -11.00
N TRP A 27 -0.11 -1.91 -11.05
CA TRP A 27 -1.52 -2.32 -10.98
C TRP A 27 -2.16 -1.90 -9.67
N HIS A 28 -1.54 -2.20 -8.51
CA HIS A 28 -2.04 -1.76 -7.21
C HIS A 28 -2.19 -0.25 -7.10
N LEU A 29 -1.30 0.51 -7.75
CA LEU A 29 -1.37 1.97 -7.78
C LEU A 29 -2.40 2.50 -8.78
N GLY A 30 -3.01 1.67 -9.64
CA GLY A 30 -3.92 2.10 -10.72
C GLY A 30 -3.20 2.76 -11.89
N LEU A 31 -1.97 2.33 -12.18
CA LEU A 31 -1.07 2.84 -13.22
C LEU A 31 -0.74 1.78 -14.30
N GLY A 32 -1.36 0.61 -14.23
CA GLY A 32 -1.16 -0.49 -15.16
C GLY A 32 -2.27 -1.54 -15.04
N ASP A 33 -2.26 -2.48 -15.98
CA ASP A 33 -3.19 -3.62 -16.01
C ASP A 33 -2.80 -4.68 -14.98
N GLN A 34 -3.77 -5.50 -14.57
CA GLN A 34 -3.53 -6.61 -13.66
C GLN A 34 -2.56 -7.63 -14.29
N PRO A 35 -1.47 -8.02 -13.60
CA PRO A 35 -0.58 -9.08 -14.06
C PRO A 35 -1.25 -10.45 -14.07
N GLU A 36 -0.74 -11.36 -14.91
CA GLU A 36 -1.20 -12.76 -14.94
C GLU A 36 -0.89 -13.52 -13.63
N ALA A 37 0.18 -13.12 -12.92
CA ALA A 37 0.60 -13.72 -11.67
C ALA A 37 0.98 -12.62 -10.66
N LEU A 38 0.41 -12.71 -9.46
CA LEU A 38 0.69 -11.81 -8.34
C LEU A 38 1.80 -12.40 -7.46
N ARG A 39 2.86 -11.62 -7.26
CA ARG A 39 4.08 -11.92 -6.51
C ARG A 39 4.20 -11.09 -5.23
N ILE A 40 3.53 -9.94 -5.14
CA ILE A 40 3.55 -9.05 -3.99
C ILE A 40 2.42 -9.41 -3.01
N VAL A 41 1.17 -9.38 -3.48
CA VAL A 41 -0.02 -9.73 -2.71
C VAL A 41 -0.69 -10.92 -3.38
N ALA A 42 -0.54 -12.10 -2.78
CA ALA A 42 -0.90 -13.35 -3.44
C ALA A 42 -2.32 -13.85 -3.13
N ALA A 43 -3.01 -13.26 -2.16
CA ALA A 43 -4.33 -13.72 -1.73
C ALA A 43 -5.24 -12.55 -1.35
N PHE A 44 -6.47 -12.59 -1.85
CA PHE A 44 -7.56 -11.65 -1.59
C PHE A 44 -8.77 -12.43 -1.08
N PRO A 45 -8.67 -13.08 0.09
CA PRO A 45 -9.74 -13.94 0.58
C PRO A 45 -10.98 -13.09 0.90
N GLN A 46 -12.02 -13.19 0.08
CA GLN A 46 -13.33 -12.63 0.38
C GLN A 46 -14.27 -13.75 0.85
N VAL A 47 -14.89 -13.56 2.01
CA VAL A 47 -15.91 -14.49 2.51
C VAL A 47 -17.24 -14.15 1.85
N ALA A 48 -17.62 -14.94 0.84
CA ALA A 48 -18.94 -14.87 0.24
C ALA A 48 -19.84 -15.94 0.86
N GLY A 49 -20.94 -15.51 1.51
CA GLY A 49 -22.01 -16.40 1.95
C GLY A 49 -22.92 -15.80 3.03
N ASP A 50 -24.21 -15.64 2.73
CA ASP A 50 -25.25 -15.31 3.73
C ASP A 50 -25.91 -16.58 4.31
N ASP A 51 -25.69 -17.77 3.71
CA ASP A 51 -26.48 -18.98 3.96
C ASP A 51 -25.66 -20.26 4.22
N GLY A 52 -24.63 -20.20 5.08
CA GLY A 52 -24.09 -21.38 5.79
C GLY A 52 -22.98 -22.19 5.12
N GLU A 53 -22.58 -21.90 3.88
CA GLU A 53 -21.30 -22.34 3.30
C GLU A 53 -20.50 -21.10 2.89
N ALA A 54 -19.44 -20.79 3.66
CA ALA A 54 -18.49 -19.74 3.30
C ALA A 54 -17.67 -20.21 2.10
N VAL A 55 -17.94 -19.65 0.92
CA VAL A 55 -17.05 -19.79 -0.23
C VAL A 55 -16.02 -18.67 -0.13
N VAL A 56 -14.74 -19.03 -0.10
CA VAL A 56 -13.65 -18.07 -0.19
C VAL A 56 -13.35 -17.91 -1.68
N ASP A 57 -13.85 -16.83 -2.26
CA ASP A 57 -13.44 -16.41 -3.60
C ASP A 57 -12.21 -15.51 -3.47
N ASP A 58 -11.19 -15.80 -4.27
CA ASP A 58 -10.02 -14.95 -4.41
C ASP A 58 -10.28 -13.98 -5.57
N LEU A 59 -10.60 -12.74 -5.25
CA LEU A 59 -10.91 -11.70 -6.22
C LEU A 59 -9.89 -10.57 -6.11
N PRO A 60 -8.80 -10.62 -6.90
CA PRO A 60 -7.76 -9.61 -6.82
C PRO A 60 -8.24 -8.22 -7.17
N GLU A 61 -7.85 -7.23 -6.36
CA GLU A 61 -8.19 -5.84 -6.58
C GLU A 61 -7.00 -4.90 -6.29
N PRO A 62 -6.92 -3.75 -6.98
CA PRO A 62 -5.84 -2.82 -6.76
C PRO A 62 -6.01 -2.04 -5.44
N LEU A 63 -5.03 -2.14 -4.54
CA LEU A 63 -5.13 -1.66 -3.16
C LEU A 63 -4.94 -0.15 -2.97
N MET A 64 -4.27 0.54 -3.91
CA MET A 64 -3.91 1.95 -3.82
C MET A 64 -4.24 2.70 -5.13
N ALA A 65 -5.29 2.26 -5.82
CA ALA A 65 -5.72 2.83 -7.10
C ALA A 65 -6.74 3.97 -6.94
N GLY A 66 -7.04 4.42 -5.72
CA GLY A 66 -7.95 5.53 -5.49
C GLY A 66 -7.49 6.80 -6.23
N ARG A 67 -8.46 7.50 -6.83
CA ARG A 67 -8.25 8.70 -7.65
C ARG A 67 -9.34 9.73 -7.39
N GLY A 68 -9.03 10.98 -7.72
CA GLY A 68 -9.98 12.08 -7.63
C GLY A 68 -10.08 12.62 -6.21
N ARG A 69 -11.24 13.18 -5.88
CA ARG A 69 -11.46 13.83 -4.59
C ARG A 69 -11.54 12.80 -3.46
N ALA A 70 -10.76 13.00 -2.40
CA ALA A 70 -10.88 12.21 -1.18
C ALA A 70 -12.18 12.57 -0.44
N TRP A 71 -12.86 11.57 0.12
CA TRP A 71 -14.18 11.74 0.69
C TRP A 71 -14.17 12.35 2.10
N LYS A 72 -13.31 11.81 2.98
CA LYS A 72 -13.17 12.13 4.40
C LYS A 72 -11.97 13.02 4.69
N ILE A 73 -10.83 12.76 4.07
CA ILE A 73 -9.55 13.43 4.41
C ILE A 73 -9.31 14.72 3.64
N GLY A 74 -10.24 15.08 2.73
CA GLY A 74 -10.14 16.26 1.86
C GLY A 74 -8.99 16.16 0.83
N GLY A 75 -8.94 17.11 -0.11
CA GLY A 75 -7.93 17.11 -1.18
C GLY A 75 -8.13 15.96 -2.18
N ALA A 76 -7.04 15.50 -2.79
CA ALA A 76 -7.04 14.45 -3.82
C ALA A 76 -6.37 13.17 -3.34
N LEU A 77 -6.86 12.03 -3.83
CA LEU A 77 -6.17 10.74 -3.78
C LEU A 77 -5.12 10.70 -4.88
N VAL A 78 -3.92 10.25 -4.52
CA VAL A 78 -2.74 10.30 -5.39
C VAL A 78 -2.01 8.97 -5.31
N SER A 79 -1.64 8.41 -6.47
CA SER A 79 -0.62 7.38 -6.55
C SER A 79 0.23 7.66 -7.78
N LEU A 80 1.51 7.86 -7.56
CA LEU A 80 2.50 8.22 -8.57
C LEU A 80 3.71 7.34 -8.39
N LEU A 81 4.15 6.71 -9.47
CA LEU A 81 5.39 5.96 -9.53
C LEU A 81 6.18 6.50 -10.73
N GLU A 82 7.23 7.24 -10.43
CA GLU A 82 8.19 7.72 -11.42
C GLU A 82 9.37 6.77 -11.46
N HIS A 83 9.74 6.36 -12.67
CA HIS A 83 10.91 5.53 -12.89
C HIS A 83 11.67 6.10 -14.10
N ALA A 84 12.89 6.56 -13.86
CA ALA A 84 13.81 6.90 -14.94
C ALA A 84 14.66 5.65 -15.26
N PRO A 85 15.01 5.41 -16.54
CA PRO A 85 15.95 4.36 -16.90
C PRO A 85 17.24 4.48 -16.06
N ASP A 86 17.69 3.35 -15.51
CA ASP A 86 18.91 3.25 -14.67
C ASP A 86 18.88 4.04 -13.36
N MET A 87 17.69 4.40 -12.84
CA MET A 87 17.54 5.09 -11.55
C MET A 87 16.57 4.37 -10.62
N ALA A 88 16.86 4.48 -9.32
CA ALA A 88 15.90 4.25 -8.24
C ALA A 88 14.52 4.87 -8.54
N GLY A 89 13.45 4.09 -8.39
CA GLY A 89 12.09 4.59 -8.57
C GLY A 89 11.66 5.50 -7.42
N THR A 90 10.80 6.48 -7.69
CA THR A 90 10.21 7.33 -6.64
C THR A 90 8.70 7.13 -6.60
N LEU A 91 8.18 6.82 -5.42
CA LEU A 91 6.78 6.51 -5.16
C LEU A 91 6.17 7.60 -4.26
N THR A 92 5.03 8.15 -4.66
CA THR A 92 4.19 8.99 -3.79
C THR A 92 2.77 8.46 -3.78
N VAL A 93 2.24 8.20 -2.59
CA VAL A 93 0.88 7.68 -2.38
C VAL A 93 0.17 8.51 -1.33
N ARG A 94 -1.10 8.83 -1.58
CA ARG A 94 -2.04 9.41 -0.63
C ARG A 94 -3.41 8.77 -0.85
N GLN A 95 -3.83 7.93 0.10
CA GLN A 95 -5.06 7.15 -0.02
C GLN A 95 -5.95 7.25 1.22
N GLU A 96 -7.23 6.96 1.05
CA GLU A 96 -8.16 6.67 2.14
C GLU A 96 -8.21 5.16 2.32
N VAL A 97 -8.03 4.70 3.55
CA VAL A 97 -7.91 3.28 3.88
C VAL A 97 -8.86 2.91 5.01
N HIS A 98 -9.54 1.78 4.88
CA HIS A 98 -10.35 1.21 5.94
C HIS A 98 -9.54 0.18 6.74
N PRO A 99 -9.72 0.07 8.08
CA PRO A 99 -9.07 -0.95 8.90
C PRO A 99 -9.31 -2.39 8.43
N ASP A 100 -10.45 -2.67 7.80
CA ASP A 100 -10.73 -4.00 7.24
C ASP A 100 -9.72 -4.38 6.14
N ASP A 101 -9.09 -3.41 5.49
CA ASP A 101 -8.09 -3.61 4.44
C ASP A 101 -6.65 -3.67 5.00
N PHE A 102 -6.44 -3.49 6.31
CA PHE A 102 -5.10 -3.37 6.90
C PHE A 102 -4.24 -4.62 6.73
N ASP A 103 -4.85 -5.80 6.76
CA ASP A 103 -4.11 -7.05 6.59
C ASP A 103 -3.54 -7.17 5.17
N ILE A 104 -4.38 -6.91 4.16
CA ILE A 104 -4.01 -7.04 2.75
C ILE A 104 -3.10 -5.90 2.28
N ILE A 105 -3.37 -4.67 2.73
CA ILE A 105 -2.47 -3.52 2.50
C ILE A 105 -1.17 -3.74 3.24
N GLY A 106 -1.22 -4.38 4.41
CA GLY A 106 -0.05 -4.75 5.17
C GLY A 106 0.91 -5.66 4.39
N GLU A 107 0.41 -6.55 3.52
CA GLU A 107 1.26 -7.35 2.62
C GLU A 107 2.05 -6.46 1.66
N LEU A 108 1.37 -5.55 0.97
CA LEU A 108 2.01 -4.60 0.06
C LEU A 108 3.03 -3.71 0.79
N LEU A 109 2.70 -3.23 1.99
CA LEU A 109 3.61 -2.40 2.80
C LEU A 109 4.84 -3.16 3.29
N ARG A 110 4.69 -4.44 3.68
CA ARG A 110 5.83 -5.30 4.04
C ARG A 110 6.76 -5.51 2.86
N TRP A 111 6.20 -5.76 1.67
CA TRP A 111 7.01 -5.85 0.45
C TRP A 111 7.71 -4.52 0.16
N LEU A 112 7.00 -3.38 0.21
CA LEU A 112 7.60 -2.05 0.03
C LEU A 112 8.77 -1.81 1.00
N ALA A 113 8.64 -2.20 2.27
CA ALA A 113 9.73 -2.10 3.24
C ALA A 113 10.99 -2.89 2.87
N GLY A 114 10.86 -3.95 2.05
CA GLY A 114 11.98 -4.68 1.46
C GLY A 114 12.60 -3.99 0.24
N GLN A 115 11.84 -3.11 -0.43
CA GLN A 115 12.24 -2.47 -1.68
C GLN A 115 12.63 -0.99 -1.55
N VAL A 116 12.46 -0.35 -0.40
CA VAL A 116 12.89 1.04 -0.21
C VAL A 116 14.40 1.18 -0.10
N ASP A 117 14.90 2.36 -0.50
CA ASP A 117 16.27 2.81 -0.30
C ASP A 117 16.65 2.84 1.20
N ASP A 118 17.93 2.60 1.51
CA ASP A 118 18.43 2.50 2.88
C ASP A 118 18.22 3.77 3.72
N ARG A 119 18.01 4.94 3.09
CA ARG A 119 17.65 6.18 3.80
C ARG A 119 16.34 6.10 4.59
N HIS A 120 15.45 5.18 4.21
CA HIS A 120 14.17 4.93 4.89
C HIS A 120 14.33 3.96 6.07
N ARG A 121 15.53 3.40 6.28
CA ARG A 121 15.82 2.45 7.36
C ARG A 121 16.43 3.16 8.57
N GLY A 122 15.82 2.97 9.72
CA GLY A 122 16.33 3.38 11.02
C GLY A 122 17.45 2.47 11.52
N ALA A 123 18.26 2.98 12.45
CA ALA A 123 19.34 2.22 13.08
C ALA A 123 18.85 1.03 13.92
N ASP A 124 17.58 1.04 14.32
CA ASP A 124 16.89 -0.03 15.03
C ASP A 124 16.30 -1.10 14.08
N GLY A 125 16.56 -1.00 12.78
CA GLY A 125 16.04 -1.90 11.75
C GLY A 125 14.58 -1.62 11.36
N ALA A 126 13.95 -0.59 11.93
CA ALA A 126 12.62 -0.16 11.51
C ALA A 126 12.69 0.53 10.14
N VAL A 127 11.69 0.32 9.30
CA VAL A 127 11.56 0.96 7.99
C VAL A 127 10.42 1.96 8.05
N HIS A 128 10.72 3.23 7.82
CA HIS A 128 9.73 4.30 7.81
C HIS A 128 9.15 4.46 6.40
N LEU A 129 7.88 4.11 6.22
CA LEU A 129 7.21 4.17 4.92
C LEU A 129 6.45 5.48 4.68
N GLY A 130 6.15 6.22 5.75
CA GLY A 130 5.38 7.45 5.66
C GLY A 130 4.56 7.67 6.91
N TRP A 131 3.30 8.03 6.74
CA TRP A 131 2.43 8.42 7.83
C TRP A 131 1.00 7.92 7.65
N THR A 132 0.32 7.69 8.76
CA THR A 132 -1.11 7.48 8.84
C THR A 132 -1.78 8.56 9.66
N ARG A 133 -3.08 8.80 9.44
CA ARG A 133 -3.87 9.71 10.27
C ARG A 133 -5.34 9.29 10.24
N PHE A 134 -5.94 9.05 11.39
CA PHE A 134 -7.40 8.90 11.47
C PHE A 134 -8.09 10.19 10.96
N PHE A 135 -9.14 10.08 10.15
CA PHE A 135 -9.68 11.25 9.43
C PHE A 135 -10.17 12.41 10.35
N GLU A 136 -10.55 12.12 11.59
CA GLU A 136 -10.94 13.12 12.60
C GLU A 136 -9.76 13.63 13.44
N ALA A 137 -8.59 13.00 13.33
CA ALA A 137 -7.39 13.42 14.05
C ALA A 137 -6.69 14.60 13.36
N ASP A 138 -6.05 15.43 14.18
CA ASP A 138 -5.27 16.59 13.77
C ASP A 138 -3.77 16.27 13.55
N ARG A 139 -3.34 15.06 13.88
CA ARG A 139 -1.93 14.63 13.87
C ARG A 139 -1.73 13.37 13.04
N PHE A 140 -0.58 13.35 12.39
CA PHE A 140 -0.07 12.18 11.69
C PHE A 140 0.78 11.32 12.62
N GLU A 141 0.66 10.01 12.47
CA GLU A 141 1.44 8.99 13.13
C GLU A 141 2.38 8.33 12.12
N ALA A 142 3.55 7.87 12.55
CA ALA A 142 4.52 7.28 11.65
C ALA A 142 4.06 5.89 11.19
N LEU A 143 4.05 5.66 9.88
CA LEU A 143 3.82 4.34 9.29
C LEU A 143 5.15 3.60 9.23
N VAL A 144 5.30 2.59 10.08
CA VAL A 144 6.56 1.87 10.27
C VAL A 144 6.37 0.38 10.06
N VAL A 145 7.34 -0.25 9.38
CA VAL A 145 7.48 -1.71 9.36
C VAL A 145 8.67 -2.10 10.23
N ARG A 146 8.47 -2.98 11.20
CA ARG A 146 9.53 -3.51 12.06
C ARG A 146 9.38 -5.02 12.16
N GLU A 147 10.48 -5.75 12.03
CA GLU A 147 10.48 -7.22 12.11
C GLU A 147 9.43 -7.88 11.18
N ASN A 148 9.26 -7.30 9.98
CA ASN A 148 8.25 -7.72 9.00
C ASN A 148 6.79 -7.58 9.48
N VAL A 149 6.51 -6.68 10.43
CA VAL A 149 5.18 -6.33 10.91
C VAL A 149 4.92 -4.85 10.67
N VAL A 150 3.76 -4.53 10.09
CA VAL A 150 3.30 -3.14 9.92
C VAL A 150 2.72 -2.69 11.26
N LEU A 151 3.22 -1.57 11.77
CA LEU A 151 2.71 -0.95 12.98
C LEU A 151 1.60 0.02 12.60
N TRP A 152 0.37 -0.49 12.58
CA TRP A 152 -0.83 0.33 12.43
C TRP A 152 -1.11 1.12 13.73
N PRO A 153 -1.73 2.31 13.63
CA PRO A 153 -2.19 3.07 14.80
C PRO A 153 -3.27 2.32 15.60
#